data_AF-A0A3M2AY97-F1
#
_entry.id   AF-A0A3M2AY97-F1
#
_cell.length_a   1.000
_cell.length_b   1.000
_cell.length_c   1.000
_cell.angle_alpha   90.00
_cell.angle_beta   90.00
_cell.angle_gamma   90.00
#
_symmetry.space_group_name_H-M   'P 1'
#
loop_
_entity.id
_entity.type
_entity.pdbx_description
1 polymer ?
#
loop_
_entity_poly.entity_id
_entity_poly.type
_entity_poly.pdbx_seq_one_letter_code
_entity_poly.pdbx_strand_id
1 'polypeptide(L)'
;MLVCFDSQSQQADEFRKLAAWVQTYHKPVIAVLNSRNPVWRLPPRVPVASARSNLSRTVHEHAGNIRDELAKIGLSGVPVVALSAKRALFARASLPFRGPDELSLHKQRAEFGVDQLEYWSNFPRLEELLVKTISRHAVPLRLGALNDQLRGVLSELAISLGKIEEEARQSAETIEKDLVDALLRLLGYPPRNDKERRRPLMSGERDLLHELERCRNGAFQAPVEGEFRQFVRQRLDAELGSLRSRSLQNAEECVIRAFEKRSSPPNVGSSPSSVPATGSRNSTAHAISARSSRYKRSIAGALAKAPKRCR
;
A
#
# COMPACT_ATOMS: atom_id res chain seq x y z
N MET A 1 19.25 -25.48 3.05
CA MET A 1 20.06 -24.44 3.72
C MET A 1 20.98 -25.13 4.69
N LEU A 2 22.27 -24.80 4.67
CA LEU A 2 23.26 -25.29 5.64
C LEU A 2 23.49 -24.19 6.67
N VAL A 3 23.44 -24.55 7.95
CA VAL A 3 23.59 -23.62 9.06
C VAL A 3 24.78 -24.08 9.87
N CYS A 4 25.85 -23.30 9.83
CA CYS A 4 27.12 -23.67 10.44
C CYS A 4 27.24 -23.00 11.80
N PHE A 5 27.23 -23.81 12.86
CA PHE A 5 27.51 -23.39 14.22
C PHE A 5 28.96 -23.69 14.56
N ASP A 6 29.57 -22.78 15.29
CA ASP A 6 30.86 -23.03 15.92
C ASP A 6 30.68 -23.46 17.38
N SER A 7 31.52 -24.38 17.82
CA SER A 7 31.55 -24.96 19.17
C SER A 7 31.63 -23.97 20.35
N GLN A 8 31.84 -22.66 20.10
CA GLN A 8 32.02 -21.64 21.16
C GLN A 8 31.04 -20.46 21.08
N SER A 9 30.26 -20.30 20.01
CA SER A 9 29.39 -19.13 19.84
C SER A 9 27.99 -19.56 19.43
N GLN A 10 27.18 -19.97 20.40
CA GLN A 10 25.72 -20.02 20.23
C GLN A 10 25.19 -18.61 20.49
N GLN A 11 25.12 -17.76 19.46
CA GLN A 11 24.49 -16.46 19.60
C GLN A 11 22.98 -16.59 19.38
N ALA A 12 22.17 -16.23 20.38
CA ALA A 12 20.70 -16.22 20.30
C ALA A 12 20.18 -15.45 19.08
N ASP A 13 20.95 -14.49 18.57
CA ASP A 13 20.60 -13.71 17.37
C ASP A 13 20.75 -14.48 16.06
N GLU A 14 21.65 -15.47 15.98
CA GLU A 14 21.75 -16.35 14.80
C GLU A 14 20.50 -17.23 14.67
N PHE A 15 20.02 -17.74 15.81
CA PHE A 15 18.79 -18.51 15.89
C PHE A 15 17.55 -17.70 15.49
N ARG A 16 17.47 -16.42 15.90
CA ARG A 16 16.38 -15.51 15.48
C ARG A 16 16.39 -15.23 13.98
N LYS A 17 17.55 -14.94 13.39
CA LYS A 17 17.68 -14.71 11.94
C LYS A 17 17.28 -15.96 11.16
N LEU A 18 17.69 -17.12 11.64
CA LEU A 18 17.33 -18.40 11.07
C LEU A 18 15.83 -18.67 11.15
N ALA A 19 15.18 -18.36 12.28
CA ALA A 19 13.73 -18.45 12.42
C ALA A 19 13.02 -17.60 11.36
N ALA A 20 13.41 -16.34 11.20
CA ALA A 20 12.84 -15.43 10.22
C ALA A 20 12.99 -15.98 8.79
N TRP A 21 14.17 -16.50 8.43
CA TRP A 21 14.39 -17.06 7.11
C TRP A 21 13.62 -18.35 6.85
N VAL A 22 13.51 -19.24 7.84
CA VAL A 22 12.77 -20.50 7.65
C VAL A 22 11.27 -20.22 7.56
N GLN A 23 10.73 -19.30 8.37
CA GLN A 23 9.34 -18.85 8.24
C GLN A 23 9.06 -18.20 6.89
N THR A 24 10.03 -17.45 6.36
CA THR A 24 9.86 -16.77 5.07
C THR A 24 9.93 -17.72 3.88
N TYR A 25 10.84 -18.70 3.91
CA TYR A 25 11.21 -19.47 2.72
C TYR A 25 10.94 -20.98 2.80
N HIS A 26 10.52 -21.52 3.96
CA HIS A 26 10.21 -22.94 4.22
C HIS A 26 11.24 -23.93 3.64
N LYS A 27 12.52 -23.53 3.57
CA LYS A 27 13.60 -24.36 3.01
C LYS A 27 14.03 -25.42 4.01
N PRO A 28 14.43 -26.62 3.55
CA PRO A 28 14.99 -27.66 4.41
C PRO A 28 16.28 -27.14 5.06
N VAL A 29 16.44 -27.39 6.35
CA VAL A 29 17.59 -26.94 7.13
C VAL A 29 18.40 -28.15 7.57
N ILE A 30 19.71 -28.06 7.43
CA ILE A 30 20.66 -29.00 8.03
C ILE A 30 21.61 -28.17 8.89
N ALA A 31 21.71 -28.51 10.16
CA ALA A 31 22.62 -27.87 11.09
C ALA A 31 23.96 -28.59 11.07
N VAL A 32 25.05 -27.83 10.98
CA VAL A 32 26.42 -28.31 10.96
C VAL A 32 27.13 -27.74 12.16
N LEU A 33 27.65 -28.61 13.02
CA LEU A 33 28.48 -28.21 14.14
C LEU A 33 29.96 -28.38 13.78
N ASN A 34 30.67 -27.27 13.59
CA ASN A 34 32.11 -27.32 13.41
C ASN A 34 32.80 -27.40 14.78
N SER A 35 33.41 -28.55 15.06
CA SER A 35 34.21 -28.72 16.28
C SER A 35 35.57 -28.08 16.10
N ARG A 36 35.85 -27.02 16.88
CA ARG A 36 37.19 -26.40 16.93
C ARG A 36 38.22 -27.21 17.68
N ASN A 37 37.80 -28.23 18.43
CA ASN A 37 38.73 -29.04 19.21
C ASN A 37 39.67 -29.84 18.27
N PRO A 38 40.97 -29.50 18.21
CA PRO A 38 41.89 -30.11 17.25
C PRO A 38 42.21 -31.57 17.55
N VAL A 39 41.85 -32.09 18.73
CA VAL A 39 42.08 -33.48 19.13
C VAL A 39 40.82 -34.36 19.04
N TRP A 40 39.64 -33.77 18.83
CA TRP A 40 38.39 -34.53 18.69
C TRP A 40 38.43 -35.42 17.45
N ARG A 41 38.17 -36.73 17.57
CA ARG A 41 38.35 -37.74 16.50
C ARG A 41 39.77 -37.80 15.91
N LEU A 42 40.82 -37.57 16.72
CA LEU A 42 42.21 -37.79 16.32
C LEU A 42 42.88 -38.85 17.22
N PRO A 43 42.67 -40.16 16.93
CA PRO A 43 43.16 -41.24 17.79
C PRO A 43 44.66 -41.23 18.11
N PRO A 44 45.58 -40.89 17.18
CA PRO A 44 47.01 -40.89 17.48
C PRO A 44 47.41 -39.92 18.60
N ARG A 45 46.71 -38.78 18.74
CA ARG A 45 46.97 -37.79 19.80
C ARG A 45 46.22 -38.05 21.10
N VAL A 46 45.20 -38.91 21.05
CA VAL A 46 44.40 -39.28 22.22
C VAL A 46 44.34 -40.81 22.28
N PRO A 47 45.42 -41.47 22.74
CA PRO A 47 45.51 -42.94 22.71
C PRO A 47 44.55 -43.60 23.70
N VAL A 48 44.16 -42.89 24.76
CA VAL A 48 43.24 -43.39 25.79
C VAL A 48 41.79 -43.36 25.30
N ALA A 49 41.11 -44.51 25.33
CA ALA A 49 39.75 -44.67 24.84
C ALA A 49 38.71 -43.85 25.64
N SER A 50 38.85 -43.77 26.97
CA SER A 50 37.96 -42.99 27.83
C SER A 50 38.03 -41.49 27.50
N ALA A 51 39.23 -40.96 27.26
CA ALA A 51 39.42 -39.57 26.84
C ALA A 51 38.76 -39.28 25.48
N ARG A 52 38.85 -40.20 24.50
CA ARG A 52 38.15 -40.06 23.20
C ARG A 52 36.63 -40.06 23.36
N SER A 53 36.11 -40.91 24.25
CA SER A 53 34.69 -40.98 24.56
C SER A 53 34.19 -39.67 25.18
N ASN A 54 34.94 -39.12 26.16
CA ASN A 54 34.60 -37.84 26.78
C ASN A 54 34.58 -36.69 25.77
N LEU A 55 35.58 -36.60 24.88
CA LEU A 55 35.59 -35.59 23.82
C LEU A 55 34.40 -35.71 22.87
N SER A 56 34.02 -36.95 22.54
CA SER A 56 32.85 -37.21 21.68
C SER A 56 31.54 -36.89 22.40
N ARG A 57 31.48 -37.13 23.72
CA ARG A 57 30.34 -36.78 24.57
C ARG A 57 30.13 -35.26 24.63
N THR A 58 31.17 -34.47 24.85
CA THR A 58 31.06 -33.00 24.85
C THR A 58 30.53 -32.47 23.52
N VAL A 59 31.00 -33.01 22.39
CA VAL A 59 30.47 -32.61 21.06
C VAL A 59 29.03 -33.07 20.87
N HIS A 60 28.66 -34.24 21.39
CA HIS A 60 27.29 -34.75 21.36
C HIS A 60 26.32 -33.89 22.19
N GLU A 61 26.71 -33.50 23.41
CA GLU A 61 25.96 -32.60 24.28
C GLU A 61 25.72 -31.25 23.60
N HIS A 62 26.76 -30.68 22.98
CA HIS A 62 26.63 -29.42 22.25
C HIS A 62 25.70 -29.54 21.03
N ALA A 63 25.77 -30.65 20.29
CA ALA A 63 24.82 -30.93 19.21
C ALA A 63 23.38 -31.13 19.73
N GLY A 64 23.21 -31.67 20.94
CA GLY A 64 21.94 -31.77 21.64
C GLY A 64 21.35 -30.39 21.94
N ASN A 65 22.14 -29.50 22.56
CA ASN A 65 21.71 -28.13 22.83
C ASN A 65 21.26 -27.38 21.58
N ILE A 66 22.00 -27.50 20.46
CA ILE A 66 21.60 -26.90 19.17
C ILE A 66 20.24 -27.45 18.71
N ARG A 67 20.02 -28.76 18.87
CA ARG A 67 18.75 -29.39 18.49
C ARG A 67 17.59 -28.87 19.33
N ASP A 68 17.80 -28.69 20.63
CA ASP A 68 16.79 -28.18 21.55
C ASP A 68 16.45 -26.72 21.24
N GLU A 69 17.45 -25.88 20.94
CA GLU A 69 17.22 -24.50 20.50
C GLU A 69 16.47 -24.42 19.16
N LEU A 70 16.82 -25.28 18.19
CA LEU A 70 16.08 -25.37 16.93
C LEU A 70 14.63 -25.83 17.15
N ALA A 71 14.41 -26.77 18.07
CA ALA A 71 13.07 -27.23 18.43
C ALA A 71 12.21 -26.10 19.05
N LYS A 72 12.78 -25.25 19.91
CA LYS A 72 12.09 -24.08 20.48
C LYS A 72 11.60 -23.09 19.42
N ILE A 73 12.28 -23.03 18.29
CA ILE A 73 11.96 -22.16 17.14
C ILE A 73 10.90 -22.80 16.22
N GLY A 74 10.45 -24.02 16.54
CA GLY A 74 9.51 -24.78 15.72
C GLY A 74 10.17 -25.63 14.64
N LEU A 75 11.50 -25.76 14.66
CA LEU A 75 12.26 -26.60 13.72
C LEU A 75 12.60 -27.94 14.37
N SER A 76 11.55 -28.69 14.73
CA SER A 76 11.70 -30.05 15.22
C SER A 76 12.17 -30.98 14.09
N GLY A 77 13.12 -31.88 14.40
CA GLY A 77 13.61 -32.88 13.45
C GLY A 77 14.74 -32.42 12.50
N VAL A 78 15.32 -31.24 12.70
CA VAL A 78 16.51 -30.82 11.93
C VAL A 78 17.71 -31.72 12.25
N PRO A 79 18.34 -32.35 11.25
CA PRO A 79 19.55 -33.14 11.49
C PRO A 79 20.73 -32.22 11.83
N VAL A 80 21.44 -32.56 12.90
CA VAL A 80 22.67 -31.88 13.33
C VAL A 80 23.86 -32.79 13.05
N VAL A 81 24.80 -32.33 12.22
CA VAL A 81 26.01 -33.09 11.86
C VAL A 81 27.24 -32.38 12.42
N ALA A 82 27.95 -33.02 13.35
CA ALA A 82 29.22 -32.52 13.84
C ALA A 82 30.36 -32.90 12.90
N LEU A 83 31.24 -31.96 12.56
CA LEU A 83 32.39 -32.17 11.68
C LEU A 83 33.61 -31.34 12.10
N SER A 84 34.77 -31.66 11.52
CA SER A 84 35.97 -30.84 11.60
C SER A 84 36.31 -30.28 10.22
N ALA A 85 35.95 -29.02 9.98
CA ALA A 85 36.14 -28.38 8.68
C ALA A 85 37.62 -28.31 8.27
N LYS A 86 38.51 -28.07 9.25
CA LYS A 86 39.97 -28.02 9.02
C LYS A 86 40.52 -29.35 8.50
N ARG A 87 40.11 -30.48 9.08
CA ARG A 87 40.55 -31.80 8.59
C ARG A 87 39.91 -32.18 7.27
N ALA A 88 38.65 -31.83 7.07
CA ALA A 88 37.98 -32.03 5.78
C ALA A 88 38.73 -31.28 4.66
N LEU A 89 39.12 -30.03 4.93
CA LEU A 89 39.95 -29.23 4.02
C LEU A 89 41.30 -29.89 3.78
N PHE A 90 42.01 -30.31 4.83
CA PHE A 90 43.31 -30.98 4.69
C PHE A 90 43.21 -32.32 3.96
N ALA A 91 42.10 -33.03 4.03
CA ALA A 91 41.90 -34.22 3.21
C ALA A 91 41.67 -33.86 1.74
N ARG A 92 40.81 -32.87 1.44
CA ARG A 92 40.31 -32.61 0.07
C ARG A 92 41.02 -31.51 -0.72
N ALA A 93 41.89 -30.71 -0.10
CA ALA A 93 42.57 -29.61 -0.79
C ALA A 93 43.41 -30.08 -2.00
N SER A 94 43.26 -29.40 -3.13
CA SER A 94 44.15 -29.60 -4.28
C SER A 94 45.54 -29.00 -4.00
N LEU A 95 46.59 -29.67 -4.46
CA LEU A 95 47.97 -29.16 -4.37
C LEU A 95 48.38 -28.50 -5.70
N PRO A 96 49.08 -27.35 -5.67
CA PRO A 96 49.59 -26.64 -4.49
C PRO A 96 48.49 -25.85 -3.74
N PHE A 97 48.47 -25.95 -2.41
CA PHE A 97 47.46 -25.30 -1.57
C PHE A 97 47.94 -23.93 -1.09
N ARG A 98 47.33 -22.85 -1.59
CA ARG A 98 47.62 -21.48 -1.11
C ARG A 98 46.61 -21.08 -0.04
N GLY A 99 46.97 -21.29 1.23
CA GLY A 99 46.14 -20.90 2.36
C GLY A 99 46.95 -20.67 3.63
N PRO A 100 46.34 -20.08 4.67
CA PRO A 100 47.04 -19.65 5.89
C PRO A 100 47.67 -20.80 6.70
N ASP A 101 47.32 -22.05 6.39
CA ASP A 101 47.72 -23.25 7.13
C ASP A 101 48.42 -24.30 6.22
N GLU A 102 49.11 -23.85 5.17
CA GLU A 102 49.79 -24.72 4.19
C GLU A 102 50.80 -25.69 4.83
N LEU A 103 51.64 -25.20 5.75
CA LEU A 103 52.61 -26.03 6.47
C LEU A 103 51.92 -27.11 7.31
N SER A 104 50.82 -26.76 7.98
CA SER A 104 50.01 -27.69 8.78
C SER A 104 49.37 -28.76 7.90
N LEU A 105 48.91 -28.39 6.70
CA LEU A 105 48.32 -29.31 5.73
C LEU A 105 49.34 -30.34 5.27
N HIS A 106 50.52 -29.90 4.84
CA HIS A 106 51.58 -30.82 4.39
C HIS A 106 52.02 -31.77 5.50
N LYS A 107 52.21 -31.26 6.73
CA LYS A 107 52.57 -32.08 7.90
C LYS A 107 51.49 -33.13 8.20
N GLN A 108 50.23 -32.73 8.30
CA GLN A 108 49.16 -33.67 8.65
C GLN A 108 48.89 -34.70 7.54
N ARG A 109 49.00 -34.32 6.27
CA ARG A 109 48.91 -35.26 5.15
C ARG A 109 50.05 -36.28 5.17
N ALA A 110 51.28 -35.83 5.45
CA ALA A 110 52.44 -36.71 5.52
C ALA A 110 52.37 -37.65 6.74
N GLU A 111 51.87 -37.16 7.88
CA GLU A 111 51.81 -37.92 9.14
C GLU A 111 50.65 -38.93 9.18
N PHE A 112 49.46 -38.55 8.69
CA PHE A 112 48.24 -39.35 8.87
C PHE A 112 47.65 -39.90 7.57
N GLY A 113 48.06 -39.38 6.41
CA GLY A 113 47.46 -39.71 5.13
C GLY A 113 46.11 -39.02 4.89
N VAL A 114 45.67 -39.02 3.62
CA VAL A 114 44.47 -38.31 3.18
C VAL A 114 43.18 -39.01 3.65
N ASP A 115 43.10 -40.33 3.48
CA ASP A 115 41.88 -41.11 3.75
C ASP A 115 41.49 -41.08 5.24
N GLN A 116 42.49 -41.11 6.13
CA GLN A 116 42.24 -41.06 7.58
C GLN A 116 41.78 -39.66 8.01
N LEU A 117 42.38 -38.60 7.47
CA LEU A 117 41.93 -37.23 7.72
C LEU A 117 40.49 -37.01 7.27
N GLU A 118 40.12 -37.58 6.13
CA GLU A 118 38.74 -37.54 5.63
C GLU A 118 37.79 -38.29 6.57
N TYR A 119 38.13 -39.51 6.95
CA TYR A 119 37.31 -40.31 7.87
C TYR A 119 37.12 -39.61 9.22
N TRP A 120 38.19 -39.06 9.80
CA TRP A 120 38.16 -38.35 11.08
C TRP A 120 37.43 -37.01 11.02
N SER A 121 37.38 -36.36 9.87
CA SER A 121 36.65 -35.09 9.68
C SER A 121 35.13 -35.23 9.84
N ASN A 122 34.57 -36.42 9.67
CA ASN A 122 33.13 -36.71 9.58
C ASN A 122 32.41 -36.02 8.40
N PHE A 123 33.15 -35.36 7.50
CA PHE A 123 32.58 -34.67 6.35
C PHE A 123 31.79 -35.59 5.39
N PRO A 124 32.24 -36.84 5.10
CA PRO A 124 31.48 -37.74 4.23
C PRO A 124 30.05 -38.02 4.71
N ARG A 125 29.78 -37.93 6.02
CA ARG A 125 28.42 -38.10 6.57
C ARG A 125 27.51 -36.93 6.26
N LEU A 126 28.05 -35.71 6.23
CA LEU A 126 27.30 -34.53 5.78
C LEU A 126 26.97 -34.65 4.29
N GLU A 127 27.94 -35.09 3.48
CA GLU A 127 27.77 -35.28 2.04
C GLU A 127 26.72 -36.36 1.75
N GLU A 128 26.79 -37.52 2.40
CA GLU A 128 25.79 -38.58 2.28
C GLU A 128 24.39 -38.07 2.63
N LEU A 129 24.26 -37.27 3.69
CA LEU A 129 22.99 -36.68 4.09
C LEU A 129 22.48 -35.66 3.07
N LEU A 130 23.35 -34.81 2.53
CA LEU A 130 23.01 -33.86 1.47
C LEU A 130 22.55 -34.58 0.20
N VAL A 131 23.30 -35.57 -0.26
CA VAL A 131 22.96 -36.36 -1.45
C VAL A 131 21.63 -37.08 -1.26
N LYS A 132 21.39 -37.71 -0.10
CA LYS A 132 20.10 -38.36 0.20
C LYS A 132 18.95 -37.35 0.24
N THR A 133 19.17 -36.19 0.85
CA THR A 133 18.14 -35.15 0.98
C THR A 133 17.78 -34.58 -0.39
N ILE A 134 18.78 -34.23 -1.20
CA ILE A 134 18.60 -33.73 -2.56
C ILE A 134 17.95 -34.80 -3.44
N SER A 135 18.47 -36.02 -3.45
CA SER A 135 17.96 -37.07 -4.35
C SER A 135 16.52 -37.46 -4.05
N ARG A 136 16.14 -37.54 -2.77
CA ARG A 136 14.78 -37.91 -2.35
C ARG A 136 13.78 -36.75 -2.43
N HIS A 137 14.23 -35.52 -2.25
CA HIS A 137 13.34 -34.37 -2.11
C HIS A 137 13.56 -33.29 -3.18
N ALA A 138 14.40 -33.48 -4.20
CA ALA A 138 14.68 -32.44 -5.21
C ALA A 138 13.41 -31.84 -5.84
N VAL A 139 12.43 -32.68 -6.15
CA VAL A 139 11.15 -32.24 -6.74
C VAL A 139 10.29 -31.48 -5.71
N PRO A 140 9.98 -32.03 -4.52
CA PRO A 140 9.30 -31.29 -3.46
C PRO A 140 10.02 -30.00 -3.03
N LEU A 141 11.35 -30.01 -2.98
CA LEU A 141 12.16 -28.84 -2.61
C LEU A 141 12.07 -27.74 -3.64
N ARG A 142 12.07 -28.10 -4.93
CA ARG A 142 11.96 -27.14 -6.02
C ARG A 142 10.55 -26.59 -6.14
N LEU A 143 9.53 -27.44 -6.01
CA LEU A 143 8.14 -27.03 -6.09
C LEU A 143 7.69 -26.24 -4.85
N GLY A 144 8.14 -26.67 -3.66
CA GLY A 144 7.97 -25.93 -2.41
C GLY A 144 8.61 -24.55 -2.51
N ALA A 145 9.90 -24.49 -2.88
CA ALA A 145 10.59 -23.21 -3.04
C ALA A 145 9.93 -22.28 -4.07
N LEU A 146 9.41 -22.81 -5.17
CA LEU A 146 8.67 -22.01 -6.16
C LEU A 146 7.34 -21.49 -5.58
N ASN A 147 6.58 -22.35 -4.90
CA ASN A 147 5.31 -21.98 -4.31
C ASN A 147 5.50 -20.93 -3.18
N ASP A 148 6.55 -21.06 -2.39
CA ASP A 148 6.86 -20.10 -1.33
C ASP A 148 7.36 -18.77 -1.90
N GLN A 149 8.15 -18.79 -2.98
CA GLN A 149 8.49 -17.57 -3.72
C GLN A 149 7.24 -16.89 -4.27
N LEU A 150 6.32 -17.65 -4.86
CA LEU A 150 5.05 -17.13 -5.38
C LEU A 150 4.22 -16.50 -4.24
N ARG A 151 4.09 -17.19 -3.10
CA ARG A 151 3.40 -16.67 -1.91
C ARG A 151 4.03 -15.39 -1.39
N GLY A 152 5.36 -15.31 -1.36
CA GLY A 152 6.08 -14.11 -0.97
C GLY A 152 5.75 -12.92 -1.87
N VAL A 153 5.84 -13.10 -3.19
CA VAL A 153 5.49 -12.06 -4.18
C VAL A 153 4.02 -11.65 -4.06
N LEU A 154 3.09 -12.60 -3.92
CA LEU A 154 1.67 -12.30 -3.75
C LEU A 154 1.39 -11.53 -2.46
N SER A 155 2.10 -11.84 -1.37
CA SER A 155 1.96 -11.15 -0.09
C SER A 155 2.49 -9.72 -0.17
N GLU A 156 3.62 -9.52 -0.84
CA GLU A 156 4.18 -8.18 -1.08
C GLU A 156 3.26 -7.33 -1.96
N LEU A 157 2.69 -7.91 -3.02
CA LEU A 157 1.70 -7.24 -3.87
C LEU A 157 0.44 -6.88 -3.08
N ALA A 158 -0.06 -7.77 -2.22
CA ALA A 158 -1.21 -7.48 -1.37
C ALA A 158 -0.95 -6.31 -0.41
N ILE A 159 0.23 -6.25 0.20
CA ILE A 159 0.64 -5.13 1.06
C ILE A 159 0.72 -3.84 0.24
N SER A 160 1.29 -3.89 -0.96
CA SER A 160 1.37 -2.72 -1.85
C SER A 160 -0.01 -2.22 -2.27
N LEU A 161 -0.92 -3.14 -2.61
CA LEU A 161 -2.31 -2.79 -2.97
C LEU A 161 -3.04 -2.15 -1.80
N GLY A 162 -2.87 -2.68 -0.58
CA GLY A 162 -3.46 -2.09 0.63
C GLY A 162 -2.95 -0.68 0.92
N LYS A 163 -1.67 -0.38 0.63
CA LYS A 163 -1.14 0.98 0.76
C LYS A 163 -1.77 1.93 -0.26
N ILE A 164 -1.89 1.52 -1.52
CA ILE A 164 -2.50 2.32 -2.58
C ILE A 164 -3.98 2.58 -2.26
N GLU A 165 -4.69 1.56 -1.77
CA GLU A 165 -6.09 1.69 -1.33
C GLU A 165 -6.21 2.72 -0.21
N GLU A 166 -5.34 2.65 0.80
CA GLU A 166 -5.37 3.58 1.93
C GLU A 166 -5.05 5.03 1.50
N GLU A 167 -4.04 5.23 0.64
CA GLU A 167 -3.69 6.55 0.10
C GLU A 167 -4.84 7.12 -0.75
N ALA A 168 -5.48 6.29 -1.58
CA ALA A 168 -6.62 6.68 -2.39
C ALA A 168 -7.83 7.03 -1.52
N ARG A 169 -8.08 6.26 -0.46
CA ARG A 169 -9.17 6.49 0.50
C ARG A 169 -8.98 7.81 1.24
N GLN A 170 -7.77 8.08 1.75
CA GLN A 170 -7.46 9.34 2.43
C GLN A 170 -7.63 10.53 1.47
N SER A 171 -7.13 10.41 0.25
CA SER A 171 -7.28 11.47 -0.77
C SER A 171 -8.75 11.72 -1.11
N ALA A 172 -9.55 10.67 -1.27
CA ALA A 172 -10.98 10.77 -1.51
C ALA A 172 -11.71 11.43 -0.34
N GLU A 173 -11.42 11.04 0.90
CA GLU A 173 -12.01 11.65 2.10
C GLU A 173 -11.71 13.14 2.20
N THR A 174 -10.49 13.58 1.88
CA THR A 174 -10.11 15.00 1.87
C THR A 174 -10.92 15.76 0.82
N ILE A 175 -11.00 15.24 -0.41
CA ILE A 175 -11.78 15.88 -1.49
C ILE A 175 -13.27 15.94 -1.13
N GLU A 176 -13.82 14.87 -0.55
CA GLU A 176 -15.22 14.81 -0.14
C GLU A 176 -15.54 15.81 0.98
N LYS A 177 -14.69 15.91 2.01
CA LYS A 177 -14.89 16.83 3.14
C LYS A 177 -14.68 18.28 2.74
N ASP A 178 -13.60 18.58 2.01
CA ASP A 178 -13.19 19.97 1.78
C ASP A 178 -13.92 20.59 0.59
N LEU A 179 -14.14 19.83 -0.49
CA LEU A 179 -14.68 20.35 -1.73
C LEU A 179 -16.16 20.00 -1.90
N VAL A 180 -16.50 18.71 -1.81
CA VAL A 180 -17.87 18.26 -2.12
C VAL A 180 -18.87 18.70 -1.05
N ASP A 181 -18.55 18.51 0.24
CA ASP A 181 -19.44 18.92 1.33
C ASP A 181 -19.61 20.45 1.38
N ALA A 182 -18.53 21.21 1.18
CA ALA A 182 -18.59 22.66 1.11
C ALA A 182 -19.46 23.16 -0.07
N LEU A 183 -19.31 22.58 -1.26
CA LEU A 183 -20.14 22.90 -2.42
C LEU A 183 -21.61 22.54 -2.20
N LEU A 184 -21.88 21.37 -1.60
CA LEU A 184 -23.25 20.94 -1.30
C LEU A 184 -23.91 21.81 -0.23
N ARG A 185 -23.17 22.31 0.77
CA ARG A 185 -23.69 23.30 1.74
C ARG A 185 -24.03 24.64 1.08
N LEU A 186 -23.18 25.11 0.17
CA LEU A 186 -23.37 26.38 -0.52
C LEU A 186 -24.57 26.34 -1.49
N LEU A 187 -24.62 25.30 -2.35
CA LEU A 187 -25.60 25.17 -3.43
C LEU A 187 -26.89 24.45 -2.99
N GLY A 188 -26.81 23.62 -1.97
CA GLY A 188 -27.88 22.75 -1.49
C GLY A 188 -27.86 21.36 -2.14
N TYR A 189 -28.24 20.35 -1.37
CA TYR A 189 -28.28 18.96 -1.80
C TYR A 189 -29.40 18.70 -2.84
N PRO A 190 -29.10 18.17 -4.03
CA PRO A 190 -30.09 17.94 -5.07
C PRO A 190 -30.88 16.64 -4.83
N PRO A 191 -32.19 16.72 -4.50
CA PRO A 191 -33.00 15.54 -4.24
C PRO A 191 -33.15 14.68 -5.50
N ARG A 192 -33.37 13.37 -5.34
CA ARG A 192 -33.46 12.39 -6.46
C ARG A 192 -34.50 12.73 -7.52
N ASN A 193 -35.55 13.45 -7.13
CA ASN A 193 -36.67 13.78 -8.01
C ASN A 193 -36.43 15.05 -8.85
N ASP A 194 -35.38 15.83 -8.57
CA ASP A 194 -35.09 17.08 -9.26
C ASP A 194 -34.10 16.86 -10.41
N LYS A 195 -34.67 16.66 -11.61
CA LYS A 195 -33.91 16.39 -12.84
C LYS A 195 -33.08 17.59 -13.29
N GLU A 196 -33.50 18.83 -12.98
CA GLU A 196 -32.80 20.03 -13.44
C GLU A 196 -31.52 20.26 -12.64
N ARG A 197 -31.58 20.13 -11.32
CA ARG A 197 -30.40 20.29 -10.44
C ARG A 197 -29.40 19.14 -10.59
N ARG A 198 -29.84 17.96 -11.04
CA ARG A 198 -28.98 16.79 -11.25
C ARG A 198 -28.32 16.72 -12.61
N ARG A 199 -28.87 17.37 -13.64
CA ARG A 199 -28.31 17.40 -15.00
C ARG A 199 -26.80 17.70 -15.07
N PRO A 200 -26.23 18.67 -14.33
CA PRO A 200 -24.78 18.93 -14.37
C PRO A 200 -23.93 17.88 -13.65
N LEU A 201 -24.53 17.04 -12.81
CA LEU A 201 -23.86 15.94 -12.10
C LEU A 201 -23.95 14.60 -12.87
N MET A 202 -24.60 14.61 -14.04
CA MET A 202 -24.70 13.45 -14.92
C MET A 202 -23.52 13.41 -15.87
N SER A 203 -22.82 12.28 -15.94
CA SER A 203 -21.87 11.98 -17.01
C SER A 203 -22.47 10.89 -17.90
N GLY A 204 -23.08 11.29 -19.02
CA GLY A 204 -23.90 10.40 -19.83
C GLY A 204 -25.16 9.94 -19.08
N GLU A 205 -25.31 8.62 -18.90
CA GLU A 205 -26.41 8.01 -18.15
C GLU A 205 -26.13 7.84 -16.65
N ARG A 206 -24.92 8.16 -16.19
CA ARG A 206 -24.48 7.92 -14.80
C ARG A 206 -24.60 9.19 -13.95
N ASP A 207 -25.26 9.06 -12.80
CA ASP A 207 -25.31 10.10 -11.77
C ASP A 207 -24.05 9.99 -10.90
N LEU A 208 -23.11 10.91 -11.10
CA LEU A 208 -21.81 10.91 -10.42
C LEU A 208 -21.95 11.07 -8.91
N LEU A 209 -22.95 11.82 -8.44
CA LEU A 209 -23.19 12.00 -7.01
C LEU A 209 -23.68 10.70 -6.38
N HIS A 210 -24.58 9.98 -7.07
CA HIS A 210 -25.08 8.70 -6.61
C HIS A 210 -24.03 7.58 -6.66
N GLU A 211 -23.14 7.60 -7.66
CA GLU A 211 -21.99 6.68 -7.71
C GLU A 211 -21.02 6.95 -6.55
N LEU A 212 -20.76 8.22 -6.23
CA LEU A 212 -19.91 8.59 -5.11
C LEU A 212 -20.54 8.19 -3.76
N GLU A 213 -21.84 8.41 -3.57
CA GLU A 213 -22.58 7.96 -2.38
C GLU A 213 -22.59 6.43 -2.22
N ARG A 214 -22.60 5.68 -3.32
CA ARG A 214 -22.45 4.22 -3.31
C ARG A 214 -21.05 3.82 -2.86
N CYS A 215 -20.01 4.45 -3.39
CA CYS A 215 -18.63 4.18 -2.97
C CYS A 215 -18.38 4.55 -1.51
N ARG A 216 -19.06 5.61 -1.01
CA ARG A 216 -19.00 6.06 0.38
C ARG A 216 -19.82 5.23 1.36
N ASN A 217 -20.74 4.38 0.87
CA ASN A 217 -21.76 3.68 1.66
C ASN A 217 -22.70 4.63 2.44
N GLY A 218 -23.02 5.81 1.89
CA GLY A 218 -23.89 6.77 2.57
C GLY A 218 -24.11 8.07 1.80
N ALA A 219 -25.24 8.71 2.06
CA ALA A 219 -25.57 10.02 1.50
C ALA A 219 -24.86 11.17 2.26
N PHE A 220 -24.66 12.30 1.58
CA PHE A 220 -24.18 13.52 2.22
C PHE A 220 -25.22 14.11 3.17
N GLN A 221 -24.78 14.70 4.29
CA GLN A 221 -25.68 15.35 5.27
C GLN A 221 -25.94 16.84 4.97
N ALA A 222 -25.77 17.28 3.72
CA ALA A 222 -25.99 18.66 3.34
C ALA A 222 -27.50 19.01 3.25
N PRO A 223 -27.91 20.23 3.63
CA PRO A 223 -29.30 20.66 3.54
C PRO A 223 -29.77 20.79 2.08
N VAL A 224 -31.05 20.56 1.82
CA VAL A 224 -31.66 20.63 0.47
C VAL A 224 -31.66 22.07 -0.10
N GLU A 225 -31.81 23.05 0.78
CA GLU A 225 -31.62 24.47 0.46
C GLU A 225 -30.21 24.89 0.88
N GLY A 226 -29.43 25.40 -0.08
CA GLY A 226 -28.09 25.90 0.18
C GLY A 226 -28.06 27.33 0.71
N GLU A 227 -26.98 27.67 1.41
CA GLU A 227 -26.75 29.01 1.98
C GLU A 227 -26.84 30.12 0.93
N PHE A 228 -26.47 29.84 -0.33
CA PHE A 228 -26.56 30.80 -1.42
C PHE A 228 -27.99 31.28 -1.69
N ARG A 229 -28.99 30.38 -1.57
CA ARG A 229 -30.40 30.76 -1.77
C ARG A 229 -30.85 31.73 -0.68
N GLN A 230 -30.43 31.49 0.55
CA GLN A 230 -30.73 32.36 1.68
C GLN A 230 -30.07 33.73 1.51
N PHE A 231 -28.80 33.76 1.09
CA PHE A 231 -28.09 34.99 0.79
C PHE A 231 -28.77 35.82 -0.32
N VAL A 232 -29.17 35.17 -1.42
CA VAL A 232 -29.88 35.85 -2.52
C VAL A 232 -31.24 36.39 -2.06
N ARG A 233 -32.01 35.62 -1.26
CA ARG A 233 -33.28 36.10 -0.68
C ARG A 233 -33.05 37.33 0.19
N GLN A 234 -32.10 37.28 1.13
CA GLN A 234 -31.77 38.41 1.99
C GLN A 234 -31.36 39.64 1.18
N ARG A 235 -30.57 39.47 0.11
CA ARG A 235 -30.14 40.57 -0.74
C ARG A 235 -31.29 41.15 -1.56
N LEU A 236 -32.17 40.31 -2.10
CA LEU A 236 -33.37 40.75 -2.83
C LEU A 236 -34.35 41.47 -1.90
N ASP A 237 -34.55 40.96 -0.68
CA ASP A 237 -35.43 41.60 0.30
C ASP A 237 -34.87 42.94 0.78
N ALA A 238 -33.55 43.07 0.95
CA ALA A 238 -32.93 44.35 1.30
C ALA A 238 -33.11 45.43 0.22
N GLU A 239 -32.96 45.07 -1.06
CA GLU A 239 -33.03 46.03 -2.18
C GLU A 239 -34.47 46.28 -2.64
N LEU A 240 -35.27 45.22 -2.77
CA LEU A 240 -36.61 45.28 -3.36
C LEU A 240 -37.72 45.28 -2.30
N GLY A 241 -37.42 45.01 -1.03
CA GLY A 241 -38.42 44.96 0.04
C GLY A 241 -39.12 46.30 0.22
N SER A 242 -38.38 47.40 0.19
CA SER A 242 -38.96 48.76 0.30
C SER A 242 -39.87 49.10 -0.88
N LEU A 243 -39.49 48.70 -2.10
CA LEU A 243 -40.28 48.88 -3.32
C LEU A 243 -41.53 48.00 -3.31
N ARG A 244 -41.41 46.76 -2.84
CA ARG A 244 -42.52 45.81 -2.70
C ARG A 244 -43.55 46.31 -1.69
N SER A 245 -43.11 46.77 -0.51
CA SER A 245 -44.02 47.31 0.51
C SER A 245 -44.75 48.56 0.03
N ARG A 246 -44.06 49.48 -0.64
CA ARG A 246 -44.70 50.66 -1.26
C ARG A 246 -45.70 50.28 -2.34
N SER A 247 -45.37 49.30 -3.19
CA SER A 247 -46.29 48.83 -4.23
C SER A 247 -47.53 48.14 -3.65
N LEU A 248 -47.38 47.37 -2.57
CA LEU A 248 -48.49 46.72 -1.87
C LEU A 248 -49.39 47.75 -1.19
N GLN A 249 -48.80 48.71 -0.48
CA GLN A 249 -49.54 49.79 0.18
C GLN A 249 -50.33 50.64 -0.82
N ASN A 250 -49.72 50.98 -1.97
CA ASN A 250 -50.43 51.67 -3.04
C ASN A 250 -51.58 50.85 -3.63
N ALA A 251 -51.40 49.53 -3.77
CA ALA A 251 -52.45 48.64 -4.23
C ALA A 251 -53.61 48.54 -3.22
N GLU A 252 -53.31 48.44 -1.93
CA GLU A 252 -54.31 48.45 -0.84
C GLU A 252 -55.07 49.77 -0.78
N GLU A 253 -54.38 50.92 -0.88
CA GLU A 253 -55.02 52.23 -0.96
C GLU A 253 -55.93 52.35 -2.19
N CYS A 254 -55.52 51.80 -3.34
CA CYS A 254 -56.38 51.76 -4.53
C CYS A 254 -57.64 50.92 -4.31
N VAL A 255 -57.55 49.79 -3.61
CA VAL A 255 -58.70 48.95 -3.26
C VAL A 255 -59.63 49.68 -2.29
N ILE A 256 -59.09 50.31 -1.24
CA ILE A 256 -59.88 51.08 -0.26
C ILE A 256 -60.60 52.24 -0.95
N ARG A 257 -59.90 53.00 -1.80
CA ARG A 257 -60.50 54.11 -2.57
C ARG A 257 -61.59 53.63 -3.55
N ALA A 258 -61.47 52.41 -4.10
CA ALA A 258 -62.50 51.82 -4.95
C ALA A 258 -63.74 51.42 -4.13
N PHE A 259 -63.55 50.90 -2.92
CA PHE A 259 -64.65 50.58 -2.00
C PHE A 259 -65.39 51.82 -1.48
N GLU A 260 -64.67 52.89 -1.11
CA GLU A 260 -65.26 54.14 -0.60
C GLU A 260 -66.11 54.88 -1.64
N LYS A 261 -65.77 54.77 -2.93
CA LYS A 261 -66.50 55.44 -4.02
C LYS A 261 -67.73 54.68 -4.54
N ARG A 262 -68.09 53.53 -3.95
CA ARG A 262 -69.20 52.67 -4.40
C ARG A 262 -69.28 52.50 -5.92
N SER A 263 -68.13 52.27 -6.54
CA SER A 263 -68.02 51.83 -7.93
C SER A 263 -67.18 50.57 -7.96
N SER A 264 -67.66 49.54 -8.65
CA SER A 264 -66.87 48.32 -8.89
C SER A 264 -65.47 48.68 -9.43
N PRO A 265 -64.42 47.95 -9.05
CA PRO A 265 -63.06 48.29 -9.47
C PRO A 265 -63.00 48.37 -11.00
N PRO A 266 -62.33 49.38 -11.57
CA PRO A 266 -62.23 49.48 -13.02
C PRO A 266 -61.49 48.24 -13.53
N ASN A 267 -62.11 47.60 -14.51
CA ASN A 267 -61.60 46.47 -15.25
C ASN A 267 -60.17 46.78 -15.76
N VAL A 268 -59.15 46.18 -15.16
CA VAL A 268 -57.78 46.23 -15.68
C VAL A 268 -57.73 45.25 -16.85
N GLY A 269 -58.27 45.68 -17.98
CA GLY A 269 -58.47 44.82 -19.13
C GLY A 269 -58.98 45.51 -20.39
N SER A 270 -58.40 46.65 -20.79
CA SER A 270 -58.20 47.00 -22.21
C SER A 270 -57.50 48.36 -22.38
N SER A 271 -56.33 48.32 -23.03
CA SER A 271 -55.57 49.47 -23.54
C SER A 271 -56.36 50.32 -24.55
N PRO A 272 -55.92 51.57 -24.81
CA PRO A 272 -55.94 52.14 -26.15
C PRO A 272 -54.53 52.26 -26.73
N SER A 273 -54.44 51.79 -27.98
CA SER A 273 -53.25 51.62 -28.81
C SER A 273 -52.52 52.91 -29.18
N SER A 274 -51.19 52.87 -29.14
CA SER A 274 -50.35 53.44 -30.22
C SER A 274 -48.92 52.88 -30.15
N VAL A 275 -48.71 51.69 -30.73
CA VAL A 275 -47.39 51.28 -31.21
C VAL A 275 -47.61 50.55 -32.54
N PRO A 276 -46.90 50.92 -33.63
CA PRO A 276 -47.19 50.41 -34.95
C PRO A 276 -46.74 48.95 -35.10
N ALA A 277 -47.54 48.20 -35.85
CA ALA A 277 -47.16 46.91 -36.41
C ALA A 277 -46.13 47.12 -37.52
N THR A 278 -44.95 46.53 -37.39
CA THR A 278 -44.23 45.73 -38.41
C THR A 278 -42.74 45.57 -38.05
N GLY A 279 -42.27 44.32 -38.11
CA GLY A 279 -40.87 43.98 -38.41
C GLY A 279 -39.85 43.95 -37.27
N SER A 280 -39.39 42.73 -36.95
CA SER A 280 -38.00 42.37 -36.59
C SER A 280 -37.88 41.52 -35.32
N ARG A 281 -38.26 40.24 -35.47
CA ARG A 281 -37.58 39.15 -34.76
C ARG A 281 -36.11 39.18 -35.19
N ASN A 282 -35.23 39.92 -34.51
CA ASN A 282 -33.76 39.73 -34.52
C ASN A 282 -32.92 40.70 -33.66
N SER A 283 -33.50 41.62 -32.87
CA SER A 283 -32.68 42.65 -32.17
C SER A 283 -32.27 42.32 -30.72
N THR A 284 -33.02 41.51 -29.97
CA THR A 284 -32.71 41.26 -28.54
C THR A 284 -31.67 40.15 -28.31
N ALA A 285 -31.43 39.28 -29.29
CA ALA A 285 -30.32 38.31 -29.26
C ALA A 285 -28.94 38.99 -29.43
N HIS A 286 -28.88 40.18 -30.06
CA HIS A 286 -27.63 40.91 -30.26
C HIS A 286 -27.17 41.70 -29.02
N ALA A 287 -28.08 42.16 -28.16
CA ALA A 287 -27.70 42.95 -26.97
C ALA A 287 -27.08 42.11 -25.84
N ILE A 288 -27.53 40.85 -25.68
CA ILE A 288 -26.99 39.93 -24.67
C ILE A 288 -25.74 39.22 -25.19
N SER A 289 -25.66 38.96 -26.51
CA SER A 289 -24.43 38.48 -27.19
C SER A 289 -23.29 39.52 -27.19
N ALA A 290 -23.61 40.82 -27.28
CA ALA A 290 -22.62 41.90 -27.25
C ALA A 290 -22.00 42.16 -25.86
N ARG A 291 -22.69 41.80 -24.76
CA ARG A 291 -22.14 41.86 -23.39
C ARG A 291 -21.30 40.63 -23.02
N SER A 292 -21.67 39.44 -23.51
CA SER A 292 -20.88 38.21 -23.34
C SER A 292 -19.54 38.24 -24.10
N SER A 293 -19.51 38.84 -25.30
CA SER A 293 -18.28 38.95 -26.12
C SER A 293 -17.27 39.98 -25.59
N ARG A 294 -17.71 41.03 -24.86
CA ARG A 294 -16.79 41.95 -24.15
C ARG A 294 -16.13 41.30 -22.94
N TYR A 295 -16.83 40.42 -22.22
CA TYR A 295 -16.24 39.71 -21.08
C TYR A 295 -15.26 38.61 -21.52
N LYS A 296 -15.52 37.93 -22.65
CA LYS A 296 -14.59 36.94 -23.22
C LYS A 296 -13.31 37.58 -23.81
N ARG A 297 -13.35 38.81 -24.34
CA ARG A 297 -12.13 39.53 -24.79
C ARG A 297 -11.27 40.06 -23.63
N SER A 298 -11.88 40.40 -22.48
CA SER A 298 -11.15 40.84 -21.28
C SER A 298 -10.34 39.72 -20.65
N ILE A 299 -10.79 38.47 -20.74
CA ILE A 299 -10.08 37.31 -20.17
C ILE A 299 -9.01 36.78 -21.14
N ALA A 300 -9.26 36.83 -22.46
CA ALA A 300 -8.24 36.48 -23.46
C ALA A 300 -7.07 37.48 -23.53
N GLY A 301 -7.30 38.77 -23.24
CA GLY A 301 -6.24 39.78 -23.16
C GLY A 301 -5.36 39.68 -21.90
N ALA A 302 -5.89 39.12 -20.81
CA ALA A 302 -5.14 38.91 -19.57
C ALA A 302 -4.23 37.65 -19.63
N LEU A 303 -4.58 36.66 -20.45
CA LEU A 303 -3.77 35.45 -20.66
C LEU A 303 -2.65 35.62 -21.72
N ALA A 304 -2.67 36.69 -22.52
CA ALA A 304 -1.62 36.99 -23.49
C ALA A 304 -0.46 37.85 -22.96
N LYS A 305 -0.51 38.26 -21.68
CA LYS A 305 0.47 39.18 -21.05
C LYS A 305 1.23 38.62 -19.85
N ALA A 306 1.26 37.30 -19.68
CA ALA A 306 2.16 36.66 -18.69
C ALA A 306 3.48 36.24 -19.38
N PRO A 307 4.65 36.59 -18.80
CA PRO A 307 5.95 36.45 -19.45
C PRO A 307 6.37 34.99 -19.64
N LYS A 308 6.81 34.67 -20.87
CA LYS A 308 7.63 33.49 -21.16
C LYS A 308 8.92 33.56 -20.32
N ARG A 309 9.06 32.69 -19.32
CA ARG A 309 10.35 32.31 -18.72
C ARG A 309 10.44 30.79 -18.80
N CYS A 310 11.14 30.31 -19.81
CA CYS A 310 12.51 29.79 -19.75
C CYS A 310 12.55 28.37 -19.18
N ARG A 311 12.73 27.42 -20.11
CA ARG A 311 13.54 26.22 -19.90
C ARG A 311 14.97 26.63 -19.54
#